data_AF-A0A1F9L5T9-F1
#
_entry.id   AF-A0A1F9L5T9-F1
#
_cell.length_a   1.000
_cell.length_b   1.000
_cell.length_c   1.000
_cell.angle_alpha   90.00
_cell.angle_beta   90.00
_cell.angle_gamma   90.00
#
_symmetry.space_group_name_H-M   'P 1'
#
loop_
_entity.id
_entity.type
_entity.pdbx_description
1 polymer ?
#
loop_
_entity_poly.entity_id
_entity_poly.type
_entity_poly.pdbx_seq_one_letter_code
_entity_poly.pdbx_strand_id
1 'polypeptide(L)'
;MEKKIAPAEPVAETVVIENTNGKVVLPHKKHAEAQGCPACHGTQKPGPLKLGKEAAHALCQGCHKKNQAGPTNCTQCHQKKAQAIEGC
;
A
#
# COMPACT_ATOMS: atom_id res chain seq x y z
N MET A 1 -23.18 -26.39 -0.35
CA MET A 1 -21.97 -26.39 -1.21
C MET A 1 -20.95 -25.46 -0.57
N GLU A 2 -20.25 -25.96 0.43
CA GLU A 2 -19.21 -25.21 1.14
C GLU A 2 -17.98 -25.14 0.24
N LYS A 3 -17.80 -24.00 -0.45
CA LYS A 3 -16.51 -23.71 -1.08
C LYS A 3 -15.53 -23.38 0.02
N LYS A 4 -14.79 -24.41 0.41
CA LYS A 4 -13.60 -24.38 1.26
C LYS A 4 -12.62 -23.34 0.69
N ILE A 5 -12.70 -22.12 1.22
CA ILE A 5 -11.74 -21.05 0.97
C ILE A 5 -10.50 -21.43 1.78
N ALA A 6 -9.42 -21.78 1.07
CA ALA A 6 -8.10 -21.93 1.67
C ALA A 6 -7.77 -20.68 2.50
N PRO A 7 -7.07 -20.79 3.64
CA PRO A 7 -6.73 -19.64 4.46
C PRO A 7 -6.05 -18.59 3.58
N ALA A 8 -6.66 -17.42 3.48
CA ALA A 8 -5.98 -16.25 2.94
C ALA A 8 -4.69 -16.10 3.73
N GLU A 9 -3.55 -16.00 3.03
CA GLU A 9 -2.30 -15.60 3.68
C GLU A 9 -2.56 -14.37 4.56
N PRO A 10 -1.94 -14.27 5.74
CA PRO A 10 -2.20 -13.16 6.64
C PRO A 10 -1.95 -11.85 5.90
N VAL A 11 -2.97 -11.00 5.82
CA VAL A 11 -2.83 -9.65 5.27
C VAL A 11 -1.72 -8.98 6.08
N ALA A 12 -0.59 -8.69 5.43
CA ALA A 12 0.51 -8.02 6.10
C ALA A 12 0.01 -6.71 6.70
N GLU A 13 0.21 -6.51 8.01
CA GLU A 13 -0.29 -5.33 8.70
C GLU A 13 0.39 -4.07 8.16
N THR A 14 1.69 -4.18 7.92
CA THR A 14 2.54 -3.15 7.32
C THR A 14 3.45 -3.79 6.28
N VAL A 15 3.64 -3.11 5.15
CA VAL A 15 4.55 -3.51 4.08
C VAL A 15 5.63 -2.44 3.95
N VAL A 16 6.89 -2.84 3.97
CA VAL A 16 8.03 -1.93 3.76
C VAL A 16 8.50 -2.07 2.32
N ILE A 17 8.48 -0.97 1.58
CA ILE A 17 8.97 -0.88 0.21
C ILE A 17 10.36 -0.26 0.25
N GLU A 18 11.38 -1.11 0.17
CA GLU A 18 12.77 -0.70 0.14
C GLU A 18 13.12 -0.07 -1.21
N ASN A 19 13.79 1.08 -1.19
CA ASN A 19 14.28 1.77 -2.37
C ASN A 19 15.41 2.74 -1.98
N THR A 20 16.17 3.19 -2.97
CA THR A 20 17.34 4.06 -2.77
C THR A 20 17.01 5.48 -2.30
N ASN A 21 15.77 5.94 -2.44
CA ASN A 21 15.36 7.30 -2.07
C ASN A 21 14.84 7.40 -0.62
N GLY A 22 14.77 6.27 0.09
CA GLY A 22 14.18 6.16 1.42
C GLY A 22 13.04 5.17 1.42
N LYS A 23 13.03 4.26 2.40
CA LYS A 23 12.00 3.23 2.55
C LYS A 23 10.62 3.88 2.71
N VAL A 24 9.64 3.30 2.03
CA VAL A 24 8.24 3.69 2.15
C VAL A 24 7.54 2.64 3.00
N VAL A 25 6.93 3.07 4.10
CA VAL A 25 6.17 2.19 4.98
C VAL A 25 4.69 2.32 4.62
N LEU A 26 4.11 1.27 4.07
CA LEU A 26 2.70 1.20 3.74
C LEU A 26 1.94 0.50 4.88
N PRO A 27 1.04 1.18 5.61
CA PRO A 27 0.12 0.52 6.53
C PRO A 27 -0.95 -0.24 5.72
N HIS A 28 -0.56 -1.41 5.20
CA HIS A 28 -1.30 -2.17 4.21
C HIS A 28 -2.66 -2.65 4.74
N LYS A 29 -2.73 -3.03 6.02
CA LYS A 29 -4.02 -3.39 6.65
C LYS A 29 -5.00 -2.21 6.69
N LYS A 30 -4.56 -1.00 7.07
CA LYS A 30 -5.42 0.19 7.05
C LYS A 30 -5.97 0.48 5.65
N HIS A 31 -5.14 0.32 4.62
CA HIS A 31 -5.58 0.52 3.23
C HIS A 31 -6.55 -0.57 2.80
N ALA A 32 -6.30 -1.84 3.17
CA ALA A 32 -7.20 -2.95 2.86
C ALA A 32 -8.57 -2.77 3.53
N GLU A 33 -8.60 -2.29 4.79
CA GLU A 33 -9.84 -2.01 5.53
C GLU A 33 -10.59 -0.80 4.96
N ALA A 34 -9.88 0.25 4.53
CA ALA A 34 -10.50 1.48 4.03
C ALA A 34 -10.92 1.42 2.54
N GLN A 35 -10.14 0.74 1.69
CA GLN A 35 -10.30 0.77 0.23
C GLN A 35 -10.65 -0.60 -0.38
N GLY A 36 -10.43 -1.68 0.36
CA GLY A 36 -10.58 -3.04 -0.14
C GLY A 36 -9.42 -3.50 -1.04
N CYS A 37 -9.23 -4.83 -1.11
CA CYS A 37 -8.17 -5.45 -1.89
C CYS A 37 -8.13 -5.03 -3.38
N PRO A 38 -9.29 -4.87 -4.07
CA PRO A 38 -9.29 -4.54 -5.50
C PRO A 38 -8.74 -3.15 -5.83
N ALA A 39 -8.67 -2.24 -4.86
CA ALA A 39 -8.14 -0.90 -5.08
C ALA A 39 -6.68 -0.90 -5.52
N CYS A 40 -5.91 -1.92 -5.14
CA CYS A 40 -4.49 -2.06 -5.53
C CYS A 40 -4.20 -3.36 -6.30
N HIS A 41 -4.91 -4.45 -6.02
CA HIS A 41 -4.69 -5.76 -6.66
C HIS A 41 -5.63 -6.03 -7.85
N GLY A 42 -6.58 -5.13 -8.12
CA GLY A 42 -7.60 -5.34 -9.14
C GLY A 42 -8.52 -6.51 -8.81
N THR A 43 -9.08 -7.15 -9.83
CA THR A 43 -10.01 -8.29 -9.67
C THR A 43 -9.30 -9.62 -9.39
N GLN A 44 -7.97 -9.65 -9.43
CA GLN A 44 -7.18 -10.86 -9.25
C GLN A 44 -6.94 -11.14 -7.77
N LYS A 45 -6.61 -12.41 -7.47
CA LYS A 45 -6.22 -12.81 -6.12
C LYS A 45 -5.01 -11.95 -5.69
N PRO A 46 -5.08 -11.27 -4.53
CA PRO A 46 -3.96 -10.49 -4.02
C PRO A 46 -2.70 -11.32 -3.93
N GLY A 47 -1.59 -10.75 -4.39
CA GLY A 47 -0.27 -11.37 -4.43
C GLY A 47 0.81 -10.30 -4.53
N PRO A 48 2.09 -10.70 -4.58
CA PRO A 48 3.20 -9.75 -4.65
C PRO A 48 3.08 -8.84 -5.87
N LEU A 49 2.93 -7.54 -5.62
CA LEU A 49 2.89 -6.50 -6.64
C LEU A 49 4.31 -6.04 -6.96
N LYS A 50 4.70 -6.11 -8.24
CA LYS A 50 5.96 -5.53 -8.70
C LYS A 50 5.77 -4.02 -8.94
N LEU A 51 5.96 -3.24 -7.88
CA LEU A 51 5.85 -1.79 -7.93
C LEU A 51 7.19 -1.15 -8.30
N GLY A 52 7.27 -0.58 -9.50
CA GLY A 52 8.33 0.35 -9.89
C GLY A 52 8.01 1.79 -9.45
N LYS A 53 8.98 2.70 -9.60
CA LYS A 53 8.83 4.13 -9.27
C LYS A 53 7.56 4.74 -9.90
N GLU A 54 7.38 4.55 -11.20
CA GLU A 54 6.27 5.16 -11.95
C GLU A 54 4.93 4.57 -11.52
N ALA A 55 4.83 3.25 -11.40
CA ALA A 55 3.62 2.57 -10.95
C ALA A 55 3.23 2.97 -9.52
N ALA A 56 4.21 3.06 -8.61
CA ALA A 56 3.96 3.46 -7.22
C ALA A 56 3.50 4.92 -7.12
N HIS A 57 4.12 5.84 -7.85
CA HIS A 57 3.68 7.24 -7.85
C HIS A 57 2.31 7.40 -8.52
N ALA A 58 2.03 6.69 -9.60
CA ALA A 58 0.72 6.73 -10.24
C ALA A 58 -0.38 6.19 -9.32
N LEU A 59 -0.15 5.06 -8.66
CA LEU A 59 -1.13 4.40 -7.80
C LEU A 59 -1.29 5.12 -6.46
N CYS A 60 -0.21 5.23 -5.69
CA CYS A 60 -0.26 5.73 -4.32
C CYS A 60 -0.47 7.25 -4.29
N GLN A 61 0.41 8.01 -4.95
CA GLN A 61 0.32 9.47 -4.95
C GLN A 61 -0.92 9.95 -5.72
N GLY A 62 -1.30 9.27 -6.80
CA GLY A 62 -2.52 9.59 -7.56
C GLY A 62 -3.78 9.45 -6.71
N CYS A 63 -3.92 8.34 -5.97
CA CYS A 63 -5.03 8.13 -5.06
C CYS A 63 -5.07 9.18 -3.93
N HIS A 64 -3.93 9.47 -3.30
CA HIS A 64 -3.86 10.47 -2.23
C HIS A 64 -4.20 11.88 -2.71
N LYS A 65 -3.75 12.26 -3.91
CA LYS A 65 -4.11 13.54 -4.53
C LYS A 65 -5.61 13.62 -4.82
N LYS A 66 -6.19 12.54 -5.36
CA LYS A 66 -7.62 12.49 -5.71
C LYS A 66 -8.52 12.59 -4.48
N ASN A 67 -8.17 11.87 -3.41
CA ASN A 67 -8.95 11.86 -2.18
C ASN A 67 -8.57 12.98 -1.20
N GLN A 68 -7.56 13.80 -1.56
CA GLN A 68 -6.97 14.81 -0.68
C GLN A 68 -6.62 14.26 0.71
N ALA A 69 -6.21 13.00 0.76
CA ALA A 69 -5.97 12.23 1.97
C ALA A 69 -4.69 11.43 1.82
N GLY A 70 -3.79 11.57 2.80
CA GLY A 70 -2.49 10.91 2.79
C GLY A 70 -1.36 11.74 2.14
N PRO A 71 -0.12 11.24 2.20
CA PRO A 71 1.07 11.97 1.78
C PRO A 71 1.19 12.09 0.26
N THR A 72 1.52 13.29 -0.22
CA THR A 72 1.77 13.55 -1.65
C THR A 72 3.17 14.09 -1.92
N ASN A 73 3.92 14.51 -0.91
CA ASN A 73 5.27 15.02 -1.07
C ASN A 73 6.33 13.91 -0.90
N CYS A 74 7.47 14.08 -1.56
CA CYS A 74 8.53 13.08 -1.66
C CYS A 74 8.96 12.53 -0.29
N THR A 75 9.26 13.42 0.66
CA THR A 75 9.77 13.08 1.99
C THR A 75 8.70 12.59 2.95
N GLN A 76 7.41 12.79 2.62
CA GLN A 76 6.33 12.27 3.45
C GLN A 76 6.17 10.75 3.26
N CYS A 77 6.42 10.24 2.05
CA CYS A 77 6.46 8.80 1.76
C CYS A 77 7.86 8.21 1.95
N HIS A 78 8.89 8.83 1.37
CA HIS A 78 10.27 8.34 1.39
C HIS A 78 11.00 8.81 2.64
N GLN A 79 10.86 8.05 3.73
CA GLN A 79 11.44 8.43 5.00
C GLN A 79 12.82 7.78 5.20
N LYS A 80 13.78 8.58 5.69
CA LYS A 80 15.11 8.07 6.07
C LYS A 80 15.07 7.25 7.37
N LYS A 81 14.11 7.53 8.27
CA LYS A 81 13.76 6.68 9.42
C LYS A 81 12.38 6.09 9.17
N ALA A 82 12.20 4.79 9.40
CA ALA A 82 10.87 4.18 9.35
C ALA A 82 10.13 4.63 10.60
N GLN A 83 9.46 5.77 10.53
CA GLN A 83 8.49 6.16 11.52
C GLN A 83 7.14 5.83 10.92
N ALA A 84 6.32 5.05 11.64
CA ALA A 84 4.94 4.91 11.28
C ALA A 84 4.35 6.33 11.24
N ILE A 85 3.91 6.77 10.07
CA ILE A 85 3.30 8.08 9.92
C ILE A 85 1.98 8.02 10.67
N GLU A 86 1.94 8.54 11.89
CA GLU A 86 0.70 8.72 12.63
C GLU A 86 -0.14 9.74 11.84
N GLY A 87 -1.22 9.28 11.21
CA GLY A 87 -2.08 10.11 10.35
C GLY A 87 -2.28 9.63 8.91
N CYS A 88 -1.73 8.48 8.52
CA CYS A 88 -2.26 7.67 7.42
C CYS A 88 -3.36 6.72 7.89
#